data_AF-A0A5J4FWN6-F1
#
_entry.id   AF-A0A5J4FWN6-F1
#
_cell.length_a   1.000
_cell.length_b   1.000
_cell.length_c   1.000
_cell.angle_alpha   90.00
_cell.angle_beta   90.00
_cell.angle_gamma   90.00
#
_symmetry.space_group_name_H-M   'P 1'
#
loop_
_entity.id
_entity.type
_entity.pdbx_description
1 polymer ?
#
loop_
_entity_poly.entity_id
_entity_poly.type
_entity_poly.pdbx_seq_one_letter_code
_entity_poly.pdbx_strand_id
1 'polypeptide(L)'
;MFPENFTMLLIFTQKVTPRVTYAFKHLFTRILGIEVRFTTEIEVFISHTGAKISYGKQALGNELFFQSHGLLNQMGIESVDVTVKEWDDVPCFFSTSDKSAIPFDIFSASFYLLSRYEEYQPHVKDGLGRYPASESIGFKNQFLEIPVIDVWAYKLKAVLKESFDGLIFPKKKMKSAVIANAQAPFAYIQKGVYRSFIAYFNDLIGLRFNSILNRTRVIFGFQRDPHDTFKWLVNVTKNNSLKLFVFFLLGEANSFDESINTHRKRFKMLIKTVSDYHQVGLLVSEKALKNNEILKIEKLKLVSITNRKLLNSLNLNFVVNLPEIYRNLVELEVEKDFTMVYENVVGFRAGTCTPFLFYDLDYEIRTPLIIYPISCTSKGFNRLSPNGIIEKVTRIIDVVDSVNGTFSMIFSNQDFSIDPNNKVWRTLISETIPSYEK
;
A
#
# COMPACT_ATOMS: atom_id res chain seq x y z
N MET A 1 28.38 6.89 11.57
CA MET A 1 27.58 6.13 12.56
C MET A 1 27.57 6.99 13.80
N PHE A 2 26.42 7.53 14.22
CA PHE A 2 26.33 8.32 15.45
C PHE A 2 26.27 7.36 16.65
N PRO A 3 26.76 7.73 17.84
CA PRO A 3 26.61 6.91 19.05
C PRO A 3 25.12 6.64 19.34
N GLU A 4 24.78 5.45 19.86
CA GLU A 4 23.39 5.04 20.15
C GLU A 4 22.57 6.09 20.93
N ASN A 5 23.24 6.83 21.83
CA ASN A 5 22.62 7.86 22.67
C ASN A 5 22.05 9.08 21.92
N PHE A 6 22.51 9.37 20.69
CA PHE A 6 22.05 10.54 19.93
C PHE A 6 20.84 10.25 19.02
N THR A 7 20.46 8.98 18.88
CA THR A 7 19.35 8.53 18.02
C THR A 7 18.25 7.82 18.79
N MET A 8 18.39 7.65 20.10
CA MET A 8 17.42 6.96 20.97
C MET A 8 16.53 7.97 21.70
N LEU A 9 15.22 7.78 21.61
CA LEU A 9 14.20 8.52 22.35
C LEU A 9 13.62 7.64 23.47
N LEU A 10 13.69 8.11 24.72
CA LEU A 10 13.04 7.43 25.85
C LEU A 10 11.60 7.91 26.01
N ILE A 11 10.66 6.97 26.07
CA ILE A 11 9.23 7.26 26.22
C ILE A 11 8.77 6.70 27.57
N PHE A 12 8.27 7.59 28.42
CA PHE A 12 7.53 7.18 29.61
C PHE A 12 6.05 7.01 29.28
N THR A 13 5.45 5.91 29.74
CA THR A 13 4.00 5.70 29.74
C THR A 13 3.62 4.83 30.92
N GLN A 14 2.41 5.03 31.47
CA GLN A 14 1.92 4.21 32.60
C GLN A 14 1.80 2.73 32.24
N LYS A 15 1.53 2.41 30.97
CA LYS A 15 1.42 1.03 30.47
C LYS A 15 1.95 0.94 29.05
N VAL A 16 2.78 -0.07 28.80
CA VAL A 16 3.29 -0.39 27.46
C VAL A 16 2.40 -1.47 26.84
N THR A 17 1.39 -1.06 26.07
CA THR A 17 0.50 -1.99 25.34
C THR A 17 1.06 -2.30 23.95
N PRO A 18 0.55 -3.35 23.27
CA PRO A 18 0.87 -3.61 21.86
C PRO A 18 0.51 -2.42 20.96
N ARG A 19 -0.63 -1.75 21.19
CA ARG A 19 -1.05 -0.54 20.46
C ARG A 19 -0.07 0.63 20.62
N VAL A 20 0.36 0.91 21.86
CA VAL A 20 1.40 1.92 22.15
C VAL A 20 2.68 1.59 21.39
N THR A 21 3.19 0.38 21.56
CA THR A 21 4.44 -0.04 20.91
C THR A 21 4.33 0.07 19.38
N TYR A 22 3.19 -0.30 18.82
CA TYR A 22 2.94 -0.26 17.38
C TYR A 22 2.93 1.18 16.83
N ALA A 23 2.11 2.06 17.41
CA ALA A 23 1.93 3.43 16.92
C ALA A 23 3.23 4.24 17.02
N PHE A 24 3.90 4.17 18.18
CA PHE A 24 5.16 4.86 18.43
C PHE A 24 6.27 4.36 17.50
N LYS A 25 6.42 3.04 17.33
CA LYS A 25 7.45 2.50 16.41
C LYS A 25 7.16 2.82 14.95
N HIS A 26 5.89 3.00 14.56
CA HIS A 26 5.58 3.45 13.21
C HIS A 26 6.07 4.89 12.98
N LEU A 27 5.63 5.83 13.82
CA LEU A 27 6.00 7.25 13.70
C LEU A 27 7.52 7.45 13.87
N PHE A 28 8.08 7.02 15.00
CA PHE A 28 9.47 7.31 15.33
C PHE A 28 10.46 6.45 14.53
N THR A 29 10.23 5.14 14.44
CA THR A 29 11.22 4.24 13.83
C THR A 29 11.03 4.08 12.32
N ARG A 30 9.80 3.96 11.81
CA ARG A 30 9.59 3.74 10.36
C ARG A 30 9.60 5.02 9.56
N ILE A 31 8.87 6.04 10.03
CA ILE A 31 8.78 7.33 9.34
C ILE A 31 10.02 8.18 9.65
N LEU A 32 10.32 8.44 10.93
CA LEU A 32 11.40 9.36 11.31
C LEU A 32 12.79 8.72 11.39
N GLY A 33 12.88 7.39 11.52
CA GLY A 33 14.14 6.66 11.52
C GLY A 33 14.95 6.75 12.82
N ILE A 34 14.31 7.07 13.94
CA ILE A 34 14.94 7.11 15.27
C ILE A 34 14.52 5.89 16.10
N GLU A 35 15.39 5.47 17.01
CA GLU A 35 15.13 4.36 17.92
C GLU A 35 14.29 4.83 19.10
N VAL A 36 13.42 3.95 19.60
CA VAL A 36 12.56 4.23 20.76
C VAL A 36 12.70 3.16 21.82
N ARG A 37 12.81 3.61 23.07
CA ARG A 37 12.76 2.76 24.26
C ARG A 37 11.61 3.20 25.15
N PHE A 38 10.92 2.23 25.76
CA PHE A 38 9.81 2.51 26.68
C PHE A 38 10.24 2.26 28.12
N THR A 39 9.68 3.03 29.05
CA THR A 39 9.78 2.82 30.49
C THR A 39 8.44 3.10 31.17
N THR A 40 8.11 2.30 32.19
CA THR A 40 7.01 2.54 33.13
C THR A 40 7.50 3.14 34.44
N GLU A 41 8.81 3.15 34.65
CA GLU A 41 9.44 3.60 35.89
C GLU A 41 9.77 5.10 35.80
N ILE A 42 9.18 5.87 36.72
CA ILE A 42 9.38 7.33 36.81
C ILE A 42 10.85 7.64 37.12
N GLU A 43 11.50 6.88 37.99
CA GLU A 43 12.91 7.08 38.37
C GLU A 43 13.85 6.96 37.17
N VAL A 44 13.60 5.97 36.30
CA VAL A 44 14.35 5.77 35.04
C VAL A 44 14.12 6.95 34.10
N PHE A 45 12.89 7.46 34.02
CA PHE A 45 12.57 8.62 33.19
C PHE A 45 13.25 9.90 33.69
N ILE A 46 13.21 10.17 35.00
CA ILE A 46 13.81 11.36 35.61
C ILE A 46 15.33 11.34 35.46
N SER A 47 15.97 10.21 35.73
CA SER A 47 17.44 10.05 35.65
C SER A 47 18.00 10.05 34.22
N HIS A 48 17.17 9.83 33.20
CA HIS A 48 17.62 9.86 31.80
C HIS A 48 18.00 11.28 31.34
N THR A 49 19.21 11.43 30.80
CA THR A 49 19.77 12.72 30.37
C THR A 49 19.58 13.01 28.87
N GLY A 50 19.23 12.01 28.07
CA GLY A 50 18.96 12.16 26.64
C GLY A 50 17.54 12.64 26.33
N ALA A 51 17.19 12.63 25.04
CA ALA A 51 15.86 13.00 24.58
C ALA A 51 14.81 12.07 25.20
N LYS A 52 13.81 12.65 25.86
CA LYS A 52 12.77 11.90 26.56
C LYS A 52 11.42 12.59 26.52
N ILE A 53 10.37 11.82 26.32
CA ILE A 53 8.98 12.30 26.28
C ILE A 53 8.10 11.48 27.21
N SER A 54 7.01 12.06 27.69
CA SER A 54 5.99 11.35 28.45
C SER A 54 4.69 11.26 27.64
N TYR A 55 3.99 10.14 27.77
CA TYR A 55 2.68 9.91 27.16
C TYR A 55 1.71 9.38 28.21
N GLY A 56 0.61 10.10 28.44
CA GLY A 56 -0.32 9.76 29.52
C GLY A 56 -1.47 10.74 29.66
N LYS A 57 -2.26 10.63 30.73
CA LYS A 57 -3.41 11.54 30.96
C LYS A 57 -2.99 12.93 31.45
N GLN A 58 -1.86 13.02 32.16
CA GLN A 58 -1.31 14.24 32.74
C GLN A 58 0.22 14.24 32.61
N ALA A 59 0.81 15.44 32.53
CA ALA A 59 2.26 15.65 32.55
C ALA A 59 2.84 15.29 33.93
N LEU A 60 4.11 14.88 33.95
CA LEU A 60 4.87 14.59 35.16
C LEU A 60 5.54 15.83 35.75
N GLY A 61 5.80 16.83 34.92
CA GLY A 61 6.46 18.09 35.25
C GLY A 61 6.56 18.99 34.02
N ASN A 62 7.78 19.43 33.71
CA ASN A 62 8.07 20.33 32.58
C ASN A 62 8.69 19.60 31.37
N GLU A 63 8.50 18.29 31.26
CA GLU A 63 8.96 17.51 30.11
C GLU A 63 8.10 17.75 28.87
N LEU A 64 8.61 17.33 27.70
CA LEU A 64 7.79 17.28 26.50
C LEU A 64 6.71 16.19 26.62
N PHE A 65 5.50 16.61 26.96
CA PHE A 65 4.37 15.75 27.29
C PHE A 65 3.37 15.64 26.14
N PHE A 66 2.91 14.41 25.87
CA PHE A 66 1.85 14.11 24.91
C PHE A 66 0.64 13.52 25.63
N GLN A 67 -0.51 14.19 25.51
CA GLN A 67 -1.71 13.71 26.18
C GLN A 67 -2.34 12.52 25.45
N SER A 68 -2.72 11.50 26.21
CA SER A 68 -3.37 10.28 25.72
C SER A 68 -4.89 10.42 25.67
N HIS A 69 -5.44 10.21 24.47
CA HIS A 69 -6.87 10.02 24.24
C HIS A 69 -7.39 8.79 25.01
N GLY A 70 -6.62 7.71 25.01
CA GLY A 70 -6.91 6.46 25.75
C GLY A 70 -7.12 5.24 24.85
N LEU A 71 -7.30 5.43 23.54
CA LEU A 71 -7.50 4.35 22.57
C LEU A 71 -6.38 3.29 22.61
N LEU A 72 -5.13 3.73 22.82
CA LEU A 72 -3.99 2.81 22.90
C LEU A 72 -3.96 1.96 24.17
N ASN A 73 -4.76 2.28 25.19
CA ASN A 73 -4.85 1.53 26.44
C ASN A 73 -6.04 0.56 26.48
N GLN A 74 -6.97 0.69 25.53
CA GLN A 74 -8.13 -0.20 25.40
C GLN A 74 -7.72 -1.57 24.85
N MET A 75 -8.60 -2.55 25.06
CA MET A 75 -8.55 -3.87 24.43
C MET A 75 -9.86 -4.09 23.68
N GLY A 76 -9.79 -4.69 22.50
CA GLY A 76 -10.98 -4.91 21.68
C GLY A 76 -11.46 -3.65 20.98
N ILE A 77 -12.67 -3.72 20.44
CA ILE A 77 -13.18 -2.75 19.47
C ILE A 77 -14.39 -2.06 20.10
N GLU A 78 -14.22 -0.78 20.40
CA GLU A 78 -15.26 0.08 20.96
C GLU A 78 -15.72 1.07 19.89
N SER A 79 -16.93 1.59 20.04
CA SER A 79 -17.37 2.71 19.21
C SER A 79 -16.55 3.94 19.60
N VAL A 80 -16.04 4.65 18.59
CA VAL A 80 -15.24 5.86 18.79
C VAL A 80 -15.78 6.93 17.87
N ASP A 81 -16.32 7.99 18.46
CA ASP A 81 -16.76 9.16 17.73
C ASP A 81 -15.55 10.04 17.38
N VAL A 82 -15.29 10.18 16.08
CA VAL A 82 -14.13 10.93 15.59
C VAL A 82 -14.58 12.28 15.07
N THR A 83 -14.17 13.35 15.75
CA THR A 83 -14.30 14.72 15.25
C THR A 83 -12.99 15.19 14.66
N VAL A 84 -13.00 15.52 13.37
CA VAL A 84 -11.82 16.05 12.66
C VAL A 84 -11.70 17.55 12.90
N LYS A 85 -10.48 18.00 13.16
CA LYS A 85 -10.04 19.39 13.27
C LYS A 85 -8.78 19.57 12.42
N GLU A 86 -8.16 20.74 12.48
CA GLU A 86 -6.93 21.04 11.76
C GLU A 86 -5.80 21.38 12.73
N TRP A 87 -4.59 20.94 12.39
CA TRP A 87 -3.33 21.36 13.00
C TRP A 87 -2.47 21.98 11.90
N ASP A 88 -2.43 23.32 11.86
CA ASP A 88 -1.88 24.16 10.77
C ASP A 88 -2.21 23.58 9.40
N ASP A 89 -3.50 23.64 9.03
CA ASP A 89 -4.07 23.18 7.76
C ASP A 89 -4.00 21.66 7.48
N VAL A 90 -3.46 20.87 8.42
CA VAL A 90 -3.44 19.41 8.29
C VAL A 90 -4.54 18.80 9.14
N PRO A 91 -5.48 18.04 8.55
CA PRO A 91 -6.55 17.38 9.29
C PRO A 91 -5.99 16.48 10.39
N CYS A 92 -6.58 16.52 11.58
CA CYS A 92 -6.21 15.75 12.76
C CYS A 92 -7.44 15.44 13.62
N PHE A 93 -7.36 14.47 14.53
CA PHE A 93 -8.48 14.09 15.39
C PHE A 93 -7.99 13.46 16.70
N PHE A 94 -8.89 13.26 17.66
CA PHE A 94 -8.57 12.98 19.07
C PHE A 94 -7.88 14.16 19.76
N SER A 95 -8.58 15.31 19.77
CA SER A 95 -8.08 16.54 20.38
C SER A 95 -7.61 16.34 21.82
N THR A 96 -6.58 17.08 22.17
CA THR A 96 -6.02 17.14 23.53
C THR A 96 -6.16 18.54 24.09
N SER A 97 -5.92 18.68 25.38
CA SER A 97 -5.83 19.97 26.07
C SER A 97 -4.53 20.71 25.73
N ASP A 98 -4.50 22.01 26.02
CA ASP A 98 -3.34 22.90 25.82
C ASP A 98 -2.11 22.52 26.66
N LYS A 99 -2.25 21.56 27.58
CA LYS A 99 -1.12 20.99 28.33
C LYS A 99 -0.28 20.03 27.49
N SER A 100 -0.83 19.48 26.41
CA SER A 100 -0.14 18.59 25.49
C SER A 100 0.76 19.39 24.55
N ALA A 101 1.92 18.84 24.18
CA ALA A 101 2.86 19.47 23.26
C ALA A 101 2.30 19.71 21.84
N ILE A 102 1.24 18.98 21.47
CA ILE A 102 0.53 19.09 20.19
C ILE A 102 -0.99 19.01 20.44
N PRO A 103 -1.84 19.51 19.52
CA PRO A 103 -3.28 19.71 19.79
C PRO A 103 -4.15 18.44 19.71
N PHE A 104 -3.55 17.26 19.47
CA PHE A 104 -4.25 15.98 19.42
C PHE A 104 -3.33 14.81 19.76
N ASP A 105 -3.92 13.67 20.08
CA ASP A 105 -3.19 12.43 20.29
C ASP A 105 -2.79 11.79 18.95
N ILE A 106 -1.64 12.22 18.44
CA ILE A 106 -1.04 11.72 17.19
C ILE A 106 -0.89 10.19 17.18
N PHE A 107 -0.61 9.57 18.34
CA PHE A 107 -0.37 8.15 18.42
C PHE A 107 -1.67 7.36 18.30
N SER A 108 -2.73 7.80 19.01
CA SER A 108 -4.07 7.23 18.85
C SER A 108 -4.62 7.44 17.44
N ALA A 109 -4.44 8.63 16.86
CA ALA A 109 -4.94 8.94 15.53
C ALA A 109 -4.23 8.10 14.44
N SER A 110 -2.92 7.96 14.56
CA SER A 110 -2.13 7.11 13.66
C SER A 110 -2.54 5.65 13.80
N PHE A 111 -2.71 5.14 15.02
CA PHE A 111 -3.15 3.77 15.25
C PHE A 111 -4.53 3.50 14.64
N TYR A 112 -5.48 4.42 14.81
CA TYR A 112 -6.83 4.29 14.27
C TYR A 112 -6.81 4.10 12.74
N LEU A 113 -6.02 4.90 12.02
CA LEU A 113 -5.90 4.82 10.57
C LEU A 113 -5.11 3.58 10.11
N LEU A 114 -3.99 3.25 10.77
CA LEU A 114 -3.12 2.13 10.38
C LEU A 114 -3.76 0.76 10.63
N SER A 115 -4.47 0.62 11.76
CA SER A 115 -5.20 -0.61 12.10
C SER A 115 -6.49 -0.78 11.29
N ARG A 116 -6.86 0.24 10.49
CA ARG A 116 -8.15 0.32 9.79
C ARG A 116 -9.31 0.14 10.77
N TYR A 117 -9.24 0.78 11.94
CA TYR A 117 -10.18 0.61 13.04
C TYR A 117 -11.65 0.79 12.61
N GLU A 118 -11.91 1.74 11.71
CA GLU A 118 -13.23 2.01 11.11
C GLU A 118 -13.81 0.81 10.32
N GLU A 119 -12.97 -0.08 9.79
CA GLU A 119 -13.41 -1.26 9.02
C GLU A 119 -13.84 -2.43 9.91
N TYR A 120 -13.56 -2.36 11.22
CA TYR A 120 -14.04 -3.33 12.20
C TYR A 120 -15.37 -2.93 12.84
N GLN A 121 -15.78 -1.67 12.67
CA GLN A 121 -17.09 -1.19 13.10
C GLN A 121 -18.16 -1.55 12.05
N PRO A 122 -19.46 -1.53 12.42
CA PRO A 122 -20.53 -1.74 11.45
C PRO A 122 -20.44 -0.73 10.29
N HIS A 123 -20.37 -1.24 9.06
CA HIS A 123 -20.24 -0.42 7.85
C HIS A 123 -20.92 -1.11 6.66
N VAL A 124 -21.20 -0.33 5.62
CA VAL A 124 -21.75 -0.84 4.36
C VAL A 124 -20.59 -1.16 3.40
N LYS A 125 -20.51 -2.41 2.98
CA LYS A 125 -19.56 -2.85 1.96
C LYS A 125 -20.08 -2.53 0.55
N ASP A 126 -19.17 -2.34 -0.40
CA ASP A 126 -19.55 -2.20 -1.80
C ASP A 126 -20.00 -3.54 -2.42
N GLY A 127 -20.42 -3.52 -3.69
CA GLY A 127 -20.90 -4.71 -4.40
C GLY A 127 -19.86 -5.84 -4.57
N LEU A 128 -18.58 -5.58 -4.28
CA LEU A 128 -17.50 -6.57 -4.29
C LEU A 128 -17.08 -6.99 -2.87
N GLY A 129 -17.81 -6.52 -1.84
CA GLY A 129 -17.52 -6.84 -0.44
C GLY A 129 -16.35 -6.03 0.15
N ARG A 130 -15.98 -4.90 -0.46
CA ARG A 130 -14.87 -4.06 -0.02
C ARG A 130 -15.36 -2.94 0.87
N TYR A 131 -14.47 -2.38 1.68
CA TYR A 131 -14.71 -1.11 2.37
C TYR A 131 -14.60 0.05 1.37
N PRO A 132 -15.70 0.76 1.04
CA PRO A 132 -15.67 1.81 0.04
C PRO A 132 -15.02 3.08 0.61
N ALA A 133 -14.37 3.86 -0.26
CA ALA A 133 -13.76 5.13 0.12
C ALA A 133 -14.76 6.07 0.79
N SER A 134 -16.01 6.12 0.30
CA SER A 134 -17.08 6.98 0.81
C SER A 134 -17.41 6.77 2.29
N GLU A 135 -17.14 5.58 2.83
CA GLU A 135 -17.35 5.32 4.25
C GLU A 135 -16.18 5.79 5.13
N SER A 136 -15.00 5.97 4.55
CA SER A 136 -13.80 6.33 5.30
C SER A 136 -13.84 7.76 5.83
N ILE A 137 -13.28 7.95 7.03
CA ILE A 137 -13.07 9.28 7.60
C ILE A 137 -12.24 10.18 6.68
N GLY A 138 -11.27 9.60 5.97
CA GLY A 138 -10.41 10.32 5.04
C GLY A 138 -11.14 10.87 3.83
N PHE A 139 -12.14 10.14 3.31
CA PHE A 139 -12.97 10.65 2.21
C PHE A 139 -13.96 11.70 2.72
N LYS A 140 -14.65 11.40 3.82
CA LYS A 140 -15.65 12.29 4.44
C LYS A 140 -15.07 13.66 4.79
N ASN A 141 -13.78 13.72 5.14
CA ASN A 141 -13.05 14.94 5.49
C ASN A 141 -11.96 15.33 4.46
N GLN A 142 -12.04 14.80 3.23
CA GLN A 142 -11.24 15.24 2.07
C GLN A 142 -9.70 15.19 2.24
N PHE A 143 -9.18 14.26 3.03
CA PHE A 143 -7.73 14.12 3.27
C PHE A 143 -7.10 12.85 2.71
N LEU A 144 -7.83 12.04 1.92
CA LEU A 144 -7.28 10.80 1.34
C LEU A 144 -5.98 11.03 0.54
N GLU A 145 -5.87 12.16 -0.14
CA GLU A 145 -4.72 12.46 -1.00
C GLU A 145 -3.47 12.91 -0.21
N ILE A 146 -3.61 13.07 1.10
CA ILE A 146 -2.54 13.43 2.02
C ILE A 146 -2.12 12.15 2.76
N PRO A 147 -0.82 11.78 2.79
CA PRO A 147 -0.30 10.76 3.69
C PRO A 147 -0.22 11.37 5.10
N VAL A 148 -1.39 11.61 5.68
CA VAL A 148 -1.60 12.46 6.85
C VAL A 148 -0.75 12.04 8.04
N ILE A 149 -0.51 10.73 8.22
CA ILE A 149 0.35 10.19 9.28
C ILE A 149 1.81 10.60 9.08
N ASP A 150 2.31 10.53 7.84
CA ASP A 150 3.67 10.94 7.52
C ASP A 150 3.85 12.45 7.68
N VAL A 151 2.84 13.24 7.28
CA VAL A 151 2.84 14.70 7.50
C VAL A 151 2.86 15.00 9.00
N TRP A 152 1.99 14.37 9.79
CA TRP A 152 2.01 14.53 11.26
C TRP A 152 3.35 14.14 11.87
N ALA A 153 3.98 13.05 11.39
CA ALA A 153 5.30 12.64 11.87
C ALA A 153 6.37 13.70 11.59
N TYR A 154 6.37 14.33 10.43
CA TYR A 154 7.32 15.40 10.11
C TYR A 154 7.07 16.68 10.91
N LYS A 155 5.81 17.01 11.21
CA LYS A 155 5.49 18.10 12.15
C LYS A 155 5.95 17.76 13.57
N LEU A 156 5.73 16.52 14.03
CA LEU A 156 6.26 16.02 15.30
C LEU A 156 7.79 16.07 15.35
N LYS A 157 8.47 15.79 14.23
CA LYS A 157 9.94 15.95 14.11
C LYS A 157 10.38 17.40 14.37
N ALA A 158 9.62 18.41 13.93
CA ALA A 158 9.93 19.80 14.21
C ALA A 158 9.84 20.11 15.71
N VAL A 159 8.73 19.71 16.36
CA VAL A 159 8.53 19.83 17.81
C VAL A 159 9.66 19.15 18.61
N LEU A 160 10.08 17.96 18.18
CA LEU A 160 11.19 17.24 18.81
C LEU A 160 12.53 17.96 18.65
N LYS A 161 12.80 18.56 17.49
CA LYS A 161 14.04 19.31 17.25
C LYS A 161 14.12 20.58 18.10
N GLU A 162 12.99 21.28 18.26
CA GLU A 162 12.90 22.45 19.13
C GLU A 162 13.13 22.09 20.60
N SER A 163 12.72 20.89 21.00
CA SER A 163 12.86 20.43 22.39
C SER A 163 14.20 19.76 22.69
N PHE A 164 14.85 19.17 21.68
CA PHE A 164 16.05 18.33 21.85
C PHE A 164 17.09 18.60 20.75
N ASP A 165 17.97 19.57 20.98
CA ASP A 165 19.06 19.92 20.04
C ASP A 165 19.98 18.74 19.67
N GLY A 166 20.13 17.77 20.59
CA GLY A 166 20.99 16.60 20.39
C GLY A 166 20.36 15.45 19.60
N LEU A 167 19.06 15.49 19.28
CA LEU A 167 18.36 14.38 18.62
C LEU A 167 18.60 14.39 17.11
N ILE A 168 19.29 13.35 16.62
CA ILE A 168 19.69 13.26 15.21
C ILE A 168 18.71 12.39 14.43
N PHE A 169 18.19 12.95 13.33
CA PHE A 169 17.32 12.23 12.40
C PHE A 169 18.09 11.82 11.14
N PRO A 170 17.97 10.56 10.68
CA PRO A 170 18.60 10.14 9.43
C PRO A 170 18.04 10.92 8.24
N LYS A 171 18.90 11.18 7.25
CA LYS A 171 18.48 11.70 5.95
C LYS A 171 17.77 10.57 5.19
N LYS A 172 16.54 10.84 4.75
CA LYS A 172 15.75 9.97 3.89
C LYS A 172 15.58 10.66 2.53
N LYS A 173 15.27 9.86 1.52
CA LYS A 173 14.81 10.29 0.20
C LYS A 173 13.54 9.54 -0.13
N MET A 174 12.69 10.13 -0.96
CA MET A 174 11.54 9.42 -1.51
C MET A 174 11.98 8.15 -2.24
N LYS A 175 11.10 7.15 -2.24
CA LYS A 175 11.24 5.93 -3.04
C LYS A 175 10.03 5.81 -3.96
N SER A 176 10.22 5.25 -5.15
CA SER A 176 9.10 4.92 -6.02
C SER A 176 8.98 3.41 -6.26
N ALA A 177 7.73 2.95 -6.42
CA ALA A 177 7.43 1.59 -6.82
C ALA A 177 6.32 1.54 -7.87
N VAL A 178 6.59 0.84 -8.96
CA VAL A 178 5.61 0.49 -9.97
C VAL A 178 5.07 -0.90 -9.66
N ILE A 179 3.75 -1.03 -9.62
CA ILE A 179 3.08 -2.30 -9.42
C ILE A 179 2.27 -2.62 -10.67
N ALA A 180 2.53 -3.77 -11.28
CA ALA A 180 1.76 -4.26 -12.42
C ALA A 180 0.90 -5.46 -12.03
N ASN A 181 -0.41 -5.28 -12.12
CA ASN A 181 -1.41 -6.34 -12.07
C ASN A 181 -1.45 -7.03 -13.45
N ALA A 182 -0.96 -8.28 -13.49
CA ALA A 182 -0.91 -9.12 -14.68
C ALA A 182 -2.04 -10.17 -14.67
N GLN A 183 -3.28 -9.73 -14.48
CA GLN A 183 -4.47 -10.58 -14.59
C GLN A 183 -4.63 -11.18 -15.99
N ALA A 184 -4.41 -10.37 -17.04
CA ALA A 184 -4.61 -10.79 -18.43
C ALA A 184 -3.37 -10.47 -19.30
N PRO A 185 -2.26 -11.20 -19.14
CA PRO A 185 -1.00 -10.99 -19.87
C PRO A 185 -1.07 -11.23 -21.38
N PHE A 186 -2.14 -11.84 -21.89
CA PHE A 186 -2.31 -12.14 -23.31
C PHE A 186 -3.76 -11.88 -23.74
N ALA A 187 -3.94 -11.12 -24.81
CA ALA A 187 -5.24 -10.92 -25.45
C ALA A 187 -5.64 -12.14 -26.29
N TYR A 188 -4.69 -12.75 -27.02
CA TYR A 188 -5.01 -13.74 -28.06
C TYR A 188 -4.25 -15.07 -27.92
N ILE A 189 -2.90 -15.06 -27.84
CA ILE A 189 -2.08 -16.27 -28.06
C ILE A 189 -2.35 -17.40 -27.04
N GLN A 190 -2.77 -17.04 -25.81
CA GLN A 190 -2.92 -17.99 -24.71
C GLN A 190 -4.37 -18.38 -24.37
N LYS A 191 -5.37 -17.93 -25.13
CA LYS A 191 -6.79 -18.20 -24.85
C LYS A 191 -7.24 -19.62 -25.22
N GLY A 192 -6.52 -20.26 -26.15
CA GLY A 192 -6.82 -21.62 -26.65
C GLY A 192 -7.88 -21.65 -27.75
N VAL A 193 -7.97 -22.78 -28.47
CA VAL A 193 -8.72 -22.88 -29.74
C VAL A 193 -10.21 -22.59 -29.55
N TYR A 194 -10.85 -23.22 -28.56
CA TYR A 194 -12.28 -23.04 -28.31
C TYR A 194 -12.66 -21.58 -28.00
N ARG A 195 -11.88 -20.90 -27.14
CA ARG A 195 -12.13 -19.49 -26.81
C ARG A 195 -11.86 -18.58 -28.00
N SER A 196 -10.79 -18.84 -28.74
CA SER A 196 -10.51 -18.09 -29.97
C SER A 196 -11.65 -18.22 -30.98
N PHE A 197 -12.24 -19.42 -31.13
CA PHE A 197 -13.38 -19.65 -32.02
C PHE A 197 -14.62 -18.84 -31.59
N ILE A 198 -15.04 -18.94 -30.32
CA ILE A 198 -16.16 -18.14 -29.78
C ILE A 198 -15.93 -16.65 -30.02
N ALA A 199 -14.71 -16.19 -29.78
CA ALA A 199 -14.40 -14.79 -29.88
C ALA A 199 -14.31 -14.30 -31.34
N TYR A 200 -13.90 -15.15 -32.29
CA TYR A 200 -14.07 -14.88 -33.73
C TYR A 200 -15.54 -14.78 -34.12
N PHE A 201 -16.39 -15.69 -33.62
CA PHE A 201 -17.83 -15.67 -33.89
C PHE A 201 -18.50 -14.40 -33.35
N ASN A 202 -18.19 -14.02 -32.11
CA ASN A 202 -18.68 -12.78 -31.50
C ASN A 202 -18.20 -11.53 -32.25
N ASP A 203 -16.94 -11.52 -32.68
CA ASP A 203 -16.39 -10.40 -33.47
C ASP A 203 -17.01 -10.33 -34.87
N LEU A 204 -17.39 -11.45 -35.47
CA LEU A 204 -18.09 -11.49 -36.75
C LEU A 204 -19.52 -10.96 -36.63
N ILE A 205 -20.29 -11.41 -35.62
CA ILE A 205 -21.64 -10.91 -35.35
C ILE A 205 -21.61 -9.41 -35.03
N GLY A 206 -20.62 -8.97 -34.25
CA GLY A 206 -20.44 -7.57 -33.89
C GLY A 206 -19.81 -6.70 -34.99
N LEU A 207 -19.56 -7.23 -36.19
CA LEU A 207 -18.90 -6.55 -37.31
C LEU A 207 -17.53 -5.93 -36.96
N ARG A 208 -16.81 -6.52 -36.00
CA ARG A 208 -15.51 -6.05 -35.49
C ARG A 208 -14.36 -6.62 -36.31
N PHE A 209 -14.34 -6.36 -37.62
CA PHE A 209 -13.34 -6.90 -38.55
C PHE A 209 -11.89 -6.58 -38.16
N ASN A 210 -11.64 -5.41 -37.59
CA ASN A 210 -10.30 -5.04 -37.08
C ASN A 210 -9.83 -5.99 -35.96
N SER A 211 -10.72 -6.42 -35.08
CA SER A 211 -10.40 -7.40 -34.02
C SER A 211 -10.04 -8.76 -34.62
N ILE A 212 -10.79 -9.21 -35.63
CA ILE A 212 -10.53 -10.47 -36.36
C ILE A 212 -9.14 -10.43 -37.02
N LEU A 213 -8.82 -9.34 -37.73
CA LEU A 213 -7.52 -9.16 -38.39
C LEU A 213 -6.37 -9.13 -37.38
N ASN A 214 -6.51 -8.37 -36.29
CA ASN A 214 -5.50 -8.29 -35.24
C ASN A 214 -5.28 -9.66 -34.55
N ARG A 215 -6.36 -10.34 -34.19
CA ARG A 215 -6.32 -11.69 -33.61
C ARG A 215 -5.61 -12.67 -34.54
N THR A 216 -5.94 -12.65 -35.82
CA THR A 216 -5.31 -13.48 -36.86
C THR A 216 -3.81 -13.22 -36.92
N ARG A 217 -3.40 -11.95 -37.07
CA ARG A 217 -1.99 -11.55 -37.14
C ARG A 217 -1.20 -11.97 -35.92
N VAL A 218 -1.78 -11.85 -34.73
CA VAL A 218 -1.12 -12.23 -33.47
C VAL A 218 -0.99 -13.76 -33.33
N ILE A 219 -2.04 -14.52 -33.67
CA ILE A 219 -2.02 -16.00 -33.59
C ILE A 219 -1.00 -16.59 -34.57
N PHE A 220 -0.90 -16.05 -35.78
CA PHE A 220 0.10 -16.47 -36.78
C PHE A 220 1.50 -15.88 -36.55
N GLY A 221 1.69 -15.02 -35.55
CA GLY A 221 2.99 -14.46 -35.18
C GLY A 221 3.47 -13.29 -36.04
N PHE A 222 2.63 -12.74 -36.91
CA PHE A 222 2.92 -11.53 -37.68
C PHE A 222 2.92 -10.26 -36.81
N GLN A 223 2.31 -10.32 -35.63
CA GLN A 223 2.26 -9.22 -34.67
C GLN A 223 2.44 -9.74 -33.23
N ARG A 224 3.01 -8.89 -32.36
CA ARG A 224 3.08 -9.18 -30.92
C ARG A 224 1.69 -9.05 -30.29
N ASP A 225 1.44 -9.87 -29.27
CA ASP A 225 0.20 -9.77 -28.49
C ASP A 225 0.15 -8.41 -27.76
N PRO A 226 -0.95 -7.63 -27.89
CA PRO A 226 -1.02 -6.28 -27.36
C PRO A 226 -0.94 -6.22 -25.83
N HIS A 227 -1.26 -7.32 -25.12
CA HIS A 227 -1.18 -7.39 -23.66
C HIS A 227 0.18 -7.89 -23.16
N ASP A 228 1.04 -8.39 -24.05
CA ASP A 228 2.40 -8.84 -23.74
C ASP A 228 3.34 -7.63 -23.64
N THR A 229 3.15 -6.85 -22.58
CA THR A 229 3.82 -5.55 -22.33
C THR A 229 5.07 -5.68 -21.45
N PHE A 230 5.32 -6.87 -20.91
CA PHE A 230 6.33 -7.12 -19.88
C PHE A 230 7.76 -6.81 -20.31
N LYS A 231 8.11 -7.07 -21.58
CA LYS A 231 9.44 -6.70 -22.09
C LYS A 231 9.69 -5.19 -22.05
N TRP A 232 8.67 -4.40 -22.41
CA TRP A 232 8.77 -2.95 -22.33
C TRP A 232 8.87 -2.50 -20.87
N LEU A 233 8.01 -3.06 -20.01
CA LEU A 233 7.97 -2.73 -18.58
C LEU A 233 9.30 -3.02 -17.88
N VAL A 234 9.88 -4.20 -18.09
CA VAL A 234 11.18 -4.60 -17.54
C VAL A 234 12.30 -3.66 -18.01
N ASN A 235 12.28 -3.25 -19.29
CA ASN A 235 13.31 -2.38 -19.83
C ASN A 235 13.21 -0.95 -19.28
N VAL A 236 12.00 -0.38 -19.24
CA VAL A 236 11.81 1.01 -18.78
C VAL A 236 12.12 1.14 -17.29
N THR A 237 11.74 0.16 -16.46
CA THR A 237 12.05 0.20 -15.03
C THR A 237 13.53 0.00 -14.77
N LYS A 238 14.19 -0.92 -15.49
CA LYS A 238 15.64 -1.13 -15.39
C LYS A 238 16.43 0.12 -15.78
N ASN A 239 16.06 0.78 -16.87
CA ASN A 239 16.77 1.98 -17.35
C ASN A 239 16.64 3.17 -16.40
N ASN A 240 15.57 3.23 -15.61
CA ASN A 240 15.30 4.30 -14.66
C ASN A 240 15.55 3.90 -13.19
N SER A 241 16.11 2.71 -12.93
CA SER A 241 16.30 2.15 -11.58
C SER A 241 15.02 2.04 -10.73
N LEU A 242 13.84 2.05 -11.35
CA LEU A 242 12.56 1.97 -10.66
C LEU A 242 12.32 0.55 -10.11
N LYS A 243 11.78 0.48 -8.90
CA LYS A 243 11.34 -0.79 -8.34
C LYS A 243 10.06 -1.26 -9.01
N LEU A 244 10.05 -2.47 -9.56
CA LEU A 244 8.88 -3.09 -10.19
C LEU A 244 8.44 -4.35 -9.43
N PHE A 245 7.14 -4.45 -9.19
CA PHE A 245 6.45 -5.65 -8.73
C PHE A 245 5.44 -6.10 -9.78
N VAL A 246 5.41 -7.40 -10.10
CA VAL A 246 4.44 -7.95 -11.06
C VAL A 246 3.65 -9.08 -10.42
N PHE A 247 2.33 -8.99 -10.43
CA PHE A 247 1.43 -9.95 -9.79
C PHE A 247 0.67 -10.76 -10.84
N PHE A 248 0.91 -12.08 -10.87
CA PHE A 248 0.27 -12.98 -11.84
C PHE A 248 -0.88 -13.76 -11.22
N LEU A 249 -2.00 -13.86 -11.93
CA LEU A 249 -3.11 -14.72 -11.55
C LEU A 249 -2.82 -16.16 -11.98
N LEU A 250 -2.77 -17.09 -11.02
CA LEU A 250 -2.59 -18.52 -11.29
C LEU A 250 -3.86 -19.36 -11.05
N GLY A 251 -4.83 -18.77 -10.34
CA GLY A 251 -6.16 -19.33 -10.14
C GLY A 251 -7.09 -19.10 -11.32
N GLU A 252 -8.37 -19.37 -11.11
CA GLU A 252 -9.42 -19.06 -12.08
C GLU A 252 -9.66 -17.54 -12.14
N ALA A 253 -9.88 -17.03 -13.36
CA ALA A 253 -10.28 -15.65 -13.58
C ALA A 253 -11.81 -15.50 -13.43
N ASN A 254 -12.25 -14.30 -13.09
CA ASN A 254 -13.67 -13.99 -12.88
C ASN A 254 -14.49 -14.06 -14.17
N SER A 255 -13.87 -13.72 -15.31
CA SER A 255 -14.53 -13.75 -16.61
C SER A 255 -13.92 -14.82 -17.53
N PHE A 256 -14.77 -15.40 -18.38
CA PHE A 256 -14.37 -16.38 -19.38
C PHE A 256 -13.29 -15.83 -20.33
N ASP A 257 -13.41 -14.54 -20.67
CA ASP A 257 -12.51 -13.84 -21.57
C ASP A 257 -11.16 -13.51 -20.95
N GLU A 258 -11.04 -13.40 -19.63
CA GLU A 258 -9.76 -13.13 -18.95
C GLU A 258 -9.00 -14.41 -18.58
N SER A 259 -9.68 -15.56 -18.50
CA SER A 259 -9.07 -16.84 -18.15
C SER A 259 -7.91 -17.23 -19.08
N ILE A 260 -6.82 -17.74 -18.48
CA ILE A 260 -5.63 -18.22 -19.19
C ILE A 260 -5.28 -19.61 -18.64
N ASN A 261 -4.85 -20.51 -19.53
CA ASN A 261 -4.30 -21.79 -19.08
C ASN A 261 -2.87 -21.60 -18.53
N THR A 262 -2.77 -21.58 -17.20
CA THR A 262 -1.53 -21.35 -16.45
C THR A 262 -0.53 -22.51 -16.53
N HIS A 263 -0.94 -23.68 -17.02
CA HIS A 263 -0.05 -24.83 -17.21
C HIS A 263 0.84 -24.70 -18.45
N ARG A 264 0.50 -23.82 -19.40
CA ARG A 264 1.21 -23.67 -20.67
C ARG A 264 2.64 -23.15 -20.47
N LYS A 265 3.60 -23.75 -21.18
CA LYS A 265 5.04 -23.42 -21.11
C LYS A 265 5.31 -21.93 -21.32
N ARG A 266 4.61 -21.28 -22.25
CA ARG A 266 4.82 -19.85 -22.56
C ARG A 266 4.42 -18.93 -21.39
N PHE A 267 3.34 -19.23 -20.67
CA PHE A 267 2.95 -18.47 -19.48
C PHE A 267 3.95 -18.67 -18.33
N LYS A 268 4.35 -19.91 -18.07
CA LYS A 268 5.39 -20.22 -17.07
C LYS A 268 6.72 -19.52 -17.42
N MET A 269 7.08 -19.46 -18.70
CA MET A 269 8.28 -18.77 -19.14
C MET A 269 8.16 -17.26 -18.96
N LEU A 270 7.01 -16.66 -19.24
CA LEU A 270 6.79 -15.24 -18.94
C LEU A 270 7.08 -14.93 -17.47
N ILE A 271 6.49 -15.70 -16.54
CA ILE A 271 6.71 -15.53 -15.10
C ILE A 271 8.19 -15.66 -14.75
N LYS A 272 8.87 -16.69 -15.26
CA LYS A 272 10.31 -16.90 -15.05
C LYS A 272 11.13 -15.71 -15.54
N THR A 273 10.93 -15.28 -16.78
CA THR A 273 11.65 -14.14 -17.36
C THR A 273 11.46 -12.88 -16.55
N VAL A 274 10.23 -12.58 -16.09
CA VAL A 274 10.00 -11.41 -15.24
C VAL A 274 10.71 -11.56 -13.88
N SER A 275 10.67 -12.77 -13.29
CA SER A 275 11.30 -13.06 -12.00
C SER A 275 12.84 -13.00 -12.02
N ASP A 276 13.47 -13.13 -13.20
CA ASP A 276 14.92 -12.98 -13.35
C ASP A 276 15.39 -11.54 -13.10
N TYR A 277 14.52 -10.54 -13.34
CA TYR A 277 14.88 -9.13 -13.23
C TYR A 277 14.16 -8.40 -12.08
N HIS A 278 12.94 -8.84 -11.71
CA HIS A 278 12.06 -8.09 -10.82
C HIS A 278 11.33 -8.98 -9.82
N GLN A 279 10.69 -8.36 -8.83
CA GLN A 279 9.93 -9.10 -7.83
C GLN A 279 8.58 -9.53 -8.40
N VAL A 280 8.28 -10.82 -8.28
CA VAL A 280 7.00 -11.41 -8.69
C VAL A 280 6.18 -11.73 -7.44
N GLY A 281 4.87 -11.50 -7.54
CA GLY A 281 3.90 -11.84 -6.51
C GLY A 281 2.72 -12.64 -7.04
N LEU A 282 1.94 -13.18 -6.11
CA LEU A 282 0.69 -13.88 -6.41
C LEU A 282 -0.44 -12.86 -6.50
N LEU A 283 -1.16 -12.84 -7.62
CA LEU A 283 -2.48 -12.25 -7.68
C LEU A 283 -3.49 -13.30 -7.21
N VAL A 284 -4.00 -13.12 -5.99
CA VAL A 284 -4.87 -14.08 -5.29
C VAL A 284 -6.25 -14.10 -5.96
N SER A 285 -6.69 -15.27 -6.42
CA SER A 285 -7.98 -15.42 -7.08
C SER A 285 -9.16 -15.24 -6.13
N GLU A 286 -10.35 -14.95 -6.67
CA GLU A 286 -11.56 -14.80 -5.84
C GLU A 286 -11.88 -16.04 -5.01
N LYS A 287 -11.62 -17.25 -5.54
CA LYS A 287 -11.81 -18.50 -4.80
C LYS A 287 -10.81 -18.61 -3.64
N ALA A 288 -9.55 -18.25 -3.88
CA ALA A 288 -8.51 -18.25 -2.85
C ALA A 288 -8.80 -17.24 -1.73
N LEU A 289 -9.45 -16.11 -2.04
CA LEU A 289 -9.86 -15.13 -1.01
C LEU A 289 -10.88 -15.68 -0.01
N LYS A 290 -11.65 -16.70 -0.39
CA LYS A 290 -12.68 -17.34 0.44
C LYS A 290 -12.25 -18.71 0.99
N ASN A 291 -11.08 -19.21 0.59
CA ASN A 291 -10.64 -20.57 0.91
C ASN A 291 -9.10 -20.66 1.00
N ASN A 292 -8.61 -20.85 2.22
CA ASN A 292 -7.17 -20.90 2.53
C ASN A 292 -6.44 -22.06 1.85
N GLU A 293 -7.09 -23.22 1.65
CA GLU A 293 -6.47 -24.35 0.94
C GLU A 293 -6.23 -24.02 -0.54
N ILE A 294 -7.16 -23.29 -1.18
CA ILE A 294 -6.97 -22.83 -2.55
C ILE A 294 -5.84 -21.79 -2.62
N LEU A 295 -5.78 -20.86 -1.65
CA LEU A 295 -4.68 -19.90 -1.55
C LEU A 295 -3.32 -20.59 -1.42
N LYS A 296 -3.22 -21.63 -0.59
CA LYS A 296 -2.02 -22.46 -0.44
C LYS A 296 -1.62 -23.13 -1.74
N ILE A 297 -2.57 -23.70 -2.49
CA ILE A 297 -2.34 -24.30 -3.81
C ILE A 297 -1.81 -23.26 -4.80
N GLU A 298 -2.42 -22.08 -4.87
CA GLU A 298 -1.99 -21.00 -5.77
C GLU A 298 -0.58 -20.49 -5.43
N LYS A 299 -0.27 -20.31 -4.14
CA LYS A 299 1.08 -19.98 -3.66
C LYS A 299 2.08 -21.04 -4.13
N LEU A 300 1.81 -22.32 -3.87
CA LEU A 300 2.72 -23.42 -4.22
C LEU A 300 2.94 -23.51 -5.74
N LYS A 301 1.92 -23.25 -6.55
CA LYS A 301 2.07 -23.16 -8.01
C LYS A 301 3.07 -22.07 -8.40
N LEU A 302 2.98 -20.86 -7.83
CA LEU A 302 3.92 -19.79 -8.15
C LEU A 302 5.35 -20.12 -7.71
N VAL A 303 5.51 -20.65 -6.49
CA VAL A 303 6.80 -21.12 -5.96
C VAL A 303 7.43 -22.17 -6.89
N SER A 304 6.63 -23.12 -7.39
CA SER A 304 7.11 -24.16 -8.32
C SER A 304 7.55 -23.61 -9.69
N ILE A 305 7.00 -22.48 -10.12
CA ILE A 305 7.35 -21.86 -11.41
C ILE A 305 8.63 -21.04 -11.27
N THR A 306 8.79 -20.29 -10.18
CA THR A 306 9.92 -19.38 -9.98
C THR A 306 11.10 -20.04 -9.28
N ASN A 307 10.90 -21.18 -8.61
CA ASN A 307 11.87 -21.81 -7.70
C ASN A 307 12.34 -20.86 -6.59
N ARG A 308 11.46 -19.96 -6.13
CA ARG A 308 11.73 -18.98 -5.08
C ARG A 308 10.59 -18.96 -4.06
N LYS A 309 10.88 -18.55 -2.83
CA LYS A 309 9.84 -18.27 -1.83
C LYS A 309 8.91 -17.16 -2.34
N LEU A 310 7.61 -17.30 -2.10
CA LEU A 310 6.64 -16.26 -2.40
C LEU A 310 6.67 -15.21 -1.30
N LEU A 311 7.03 -13.97 -1.65
CA LEU A 311 7.13 -12.88 -0.67
C LEU A 311 6.02 -11.84 -0.79
N ASN A 312 5.30 -11.78 -1.93
CA ASN A 312 4.38 -10.70 -2.23
C ASN A 312 3.01 -11.23 -2.67
N SER A 313 1.92 -10.63 -2.16
CA SER A 313 0.55 -10.84 -2.59
C SER A 313 -0.14 -9.57 -3.07
N LEU A 314 -1.12 -9.75 -3.94
CA LEU A 314 -2.12 -8.75 -4.30
C LEU A 314 -3.45 -9.48 -4.47
N ASN A 315 -4.54 -8.99 -3.90
CA ASN A 315 -5.83 -9.64 -4.08
C ASN A 315 -6.55 -9.13 -5.32
N LEU A 316 -7.19 -10.05 -6.04
CA LEU A 316 -8.04 -9.68 -7.17
C LEU A 316 -9.13 -8.69 -6.73
N ASN A 317 -9.39 -7.68 -7.55
CA ASN A 317 -10.31 -6.58 -7.27
C ASN A 317 -10.03 -5.77 -5.99
N PHE A 318 -8.84 -5.88 -5.40
CA PHE A 318 -8.45 -5.16 -4.18
C PHE A 318 -9.32 -5.48 -2.96
N VAL A 319 -9.88 -6.70 -2.90
CA VAL A 319 -10.70 -7.14 -1.77
C VAL A 319 -9.82 -7.44 -0.57
N VAL A 320 -10.10 -6.76 0.55
CA VAL A 320 -9.47 -7.01 1.85
C VAL A 320 -10.57 -7.32 2.84
N ASN A 321 -10.73 -8.58 3.20
CA ASN A 321 -11.63 -9.01 4.28
C ASN A 321 -10.83 -9.11 5.59
N LEU A 322 -10.78 -8.01 6.34
CA LEU A 322 -10.07 -7.99 7.62
C LEU A 322 -10.84 -8.79 8.68
N PRO A 323 -10.13 -9.49 9.59
CA PRO A 323 -8.69 -9.78 9.56
C PRO A 323 -8.32 -11.03 8.74
N GLU A 324 -9.32 -11.79 8.29
CA GLU A 324 -9.18 -13.17 7.78
C GLU A 324 -8.13 -13.32 6.68
N ILE A 325 -8.20 -12.53 5.61
CA ILE A 325 -7.26 -12.70 4.48
C ILE A 325 -5.82 -12.41 4.90
N TYR A 326 -5.61 -11.45 5.80
CA TYR A 326 -4.27 -11.11 6.28
C TYR A 326 -3.73 -12.12 7.27
N ARG A 327 -4.57 -12.74 8.11
CA ARG A 327 -4.18 -13.91 8.91
C ARG A 327 -3.73 -15.07 8.00
N ASN A 328 -4.48 -15.37 6.94
CA ASN A 328 -4.13 -16.42 5.99
C ASN A 328 -2.77 -16.14 5.31
N LEU A 329 -2.50 -14.89 4.92
CA LEU A 329 -1.21 -14.49 4.37
C LEU A 329 -0.05 -14.64 5.38
N VAL A 330 -0.28 -14.30 6.65
CA VAL A 330 0.69 -14.49 7.74
C VAL A 330 0.99 -15.97 7.97
N GLU A 331 -0.04 -16.82 8.05
CA GLU A 331 0.12 -18.28 8.19
C GLU A 331 0.93 -18.87 7.03
N LEU A 332 0.68 -18.36 5.82
CA LEU A 332 1.43 -18.73 4.63
C LEU A 332 2.73 -17.93 4.48
N GLU A 333 3.28 -17.31 5.52
CA GLU A 333 4.59 -16.63 5.50
C GLU A 333 4.78 -15.66 4.32
N VAL A 334 3.70 -15.01 3.86
CA VAL A 334 3.80 -13.95 2.87
C VAL A 334 4.33 -12.69 3.57
N GLU A 335 5.38 -12.08 3.02
CA GLU A 335 6.02 -10.93 3.67
C GLU A 335 5.24 -9.63 3.45
N LYS A 336 4.72 -9.40 2.24
CA LYS A 336 4.13 -8.13 1.82
C LYS A 336 2.83 -8.31 1.06
N ASP A 337 1.85 -7.47 1.38
CA ASP A 337 0.60 -7.34 0.65
C ASP A 337 0.48 -5.94 0.02
N PHE A 338 -0.05 -5.88 -1.20
CA PHE A 338 -0.18 -4.66 -2.00
C PHE A 338 -1.65 -4.30 -2.27
N THR A 339 -2.57 -4.85 -1.47
CA THR A 339 -4.02 -4.81 -1.76
C THR A 339 -4.71 -3.57 -1.19
N MET A 340 -4.18 -2.98 -0.11
CA MET A 340 -4.86 -1.91 0.64
C MET A 340 -4.85 -0.55 -0.09
N VAL A 341 -5.75 -0.43 -1.08
CA VAL A 341 -5.98 0.78 -1.90
C VAL A 341 -7.47 0.94 -2.18
N TYR A 342 -7.90 2.15 -2.52
CA TYR A 342 -9.19 2.36 -3.18
C TYR A 342 -9.01 2.26 -4.69
N GLU A 343 -9.64 1.28 -5.33
CA GLU A 343 -9.45 1.05 -6.78
C GLU A 343 -9.80 2.30 -7.63
N ASN A 344 -10.89 2.99 -7.27
CA ASN A 344 -11.47 4.05 -8.08
C ASN A 344 -11.29 5.47 -7.50
N VAL A 345 -10.50 5.61 -6.42
CA VAL A 345 -10.27 6.89 -5.74
C VAL A 345 -8.78 7.06 -5.47
N VAL A 346 -8.22 8.22 -5.82
CA VAL A 346 -6.83 8.55 -5.53
C VAL A 346 -6.68 8.86 -4.05
N GLY A 347 -5.67 8.27 -3.40
CA GLY A 347 -5.31 8.55 -2.02
C GLY A 347 -4.87 7.32 -1.20
N PHE A 348 -4.35 7.59 -0.01
CA PHE A 348 -3.81 6.62 0.92
C PHE A 348 -4.91 6.06 1.82
N ARG A 349 -5.35 4.82 1.55
CA ARG A 349 -6.42 4.16 2.35
C ARG A 349 -6.11 4.13 3.84
N ALA A 350 -4.85 3.86 4.24
CA ALA A 350 -4.41 3.86 5.64
C ALA A 350 -3.81 5.20 6.12
N GLY A 351 -3.93 6.27 5.34
CA GLY A 351 -3.40 7.60 5.69
C GLY A 351 -1.87 7.70 5.73
N THR A 352 -1.15 6.72 5.18
CA THR A 352 0.32 6.72 5.15
C THR A 352 0.88 6.31 3.80
N CYS A 353 2.03 6.89 3.45
CA CYS A 353 2.90 6.51 2.34
C CYS A 353 4.13 5.71 2.80
N THR A 354 4.18 5.27 4.07
CA THR A 354 5.25 4.46 4.63
C THR A 354 4.75 3.02 4.90
N PRO A 355 5.47 1.97 4.47
CA PRO A 355 5.10 0.59 4.79
C PRO A 355 4.92 0.34 6.28
N PHE A 356 3.82 -0.31 6.62
CA PHE A 356 3.41 -0.59 8.00
C PHE A 356 3.10 -2.07 8.19
N LEU A 357 3.05 -2.51 9.44
CA LEU A 357 2.73 -3.90 9.76
C LEU A 357 1.23 -4.06 9.93
N PHE A 358 0.65 -5.16 9.49
CA PHE A 358 -0.74 -5.47 9.82
C PHE A 358 -0.87 -5.67 11.35
N TYR A 359 -1.78 -4.91 11.95
CA TYR A 359 -2.19 -5.07 13.34
C TYR A 359 -3.52 -5.83 13.39
N ASP A 360 -3.50 -7.00 13.99
CA ASP A 360 -4.69 -7.82 14.18
C ASP A 360 -5.44 -7.33 15.42
N LEU A 361 -6.50 -6.55 15.19
CA LEU A 361 -7.26 -5.90 16.27
C LEU A 361 -7.95 -6.91 17.20
N ASP A 362 -8.52 -8.00 16.69
CA ASP A 362 -9.23 -8.97 17.56
C ASP A 362 -8.27 -9.66 18.52
N TYR A 363 -7.03 -9.90 18.09
CA TYR A 363 -6.00 -10.57 18.89
C TYR A 363 -5.04 -9.62 19.59
N GLU A 364 -5.16 -8.30 19.36
CA GLU A 364 -4.26 -7.27 19.89
C GLU A 364 -2.77 -7.53 19.62
N ILE A 365 -2.46 -8.06 18.43
CA ILE A 365 -1.09 -8.38 18.03
C ILE A 365 -0.67 -7.66 16.77
N ARG A 366 0.60 -7.23 16.74
CA ARG A 366 1.27 -6.88 15.49
C ARG A 366 1.74 -8.16 14.81
N THR A 367 1.49 -8.28 13.51
CA THR A 367 1.93 -9.42 12.69
C THR A 367 3.18 -9.05 11.88
N PRO A 368 3.91 -10.03 11.31
CA PRO A 368 5.04 -9.75 10.43
C PRO A 368 4.64 -9.29 9.02
N LEU A 369 3.37 -9.41 8.61
CA LEU A 369 2.91 -9.01 7.29
C LEU A 369 3.01 -7.49 7.12
N ILE A 370 3.75 -7.08 6.09
CA ILE A 370 3.91 -5.67 5.72
C ILE A 370 2.83 -5.29 4.72
N ILE A 371 2.03 -4.28 5.05
CA ILE A 371 1.13 -3.65 4.10
C ILE A 371 1.93 -2.58 3.36
N TYR A 372 2.04 -2.77 2.04
CA TYR A 372 2.71 -1.82 1.18
C TYR A 372 1.74 -0.66 0.88
N PRO A 373 2.12 0.60 1.13
CA PRO A 373 1.23 1.72 0.88
C PRO A 373 1.04 1.84 -0.62
N ILE A 374 -0.17 2.16 -1.07
CA ILE A 374 -0.51 2.40 -2.46
C ILE A 374 -1.29 3.70 -2.53
N SER A 375 -0.82 4.62 -3.36
CA SER A 375 -1.45 5.94 -3.50
C SER A 375 -2.63 5.93 -4.47
N CYS A 376 -2.57 5.12 -5.53
CA CYS A 376 -3.61 5.08 -6.55
C CYS A 376 -3.49 3.85 -7.45
N THR A 377 -4.57 3.58 -8.20
CA THR A 377 -4.57 2.67 -9.34
C THR A 377 -4.88 3.45 -10.62
N SER A 378 -4.49 2.93 -11.78
CA SER A 378 -4.83 3.55 -13.07
C SER A 378 -6.34 3.80 -13.26
N LYS A 379 -7.19 2.91 -12.73
CA LYS A 379 -8.67 3.07 -12.76
C LYS A 379 -9.17 4.26 -11.94
N GLY A 380 -8.42 4.69 -10.93
CA GLY A 380 -8.72 5.89 -10.14
C GLY A 380 -8.75 7.18 -10.96
N PHE A 381 -8.26 7.14 -12.19
CA PHE A 381 -8.15 8.28 -13.09
C PHE A 381 -9.08 8.23 -14.31
N ASN A 382 -9.97 7.22 -14.41
CA ASN A 382 -10.82 7.00 -15.59
C ASN A 382 -11.72 8.19 -15.97
N ARG A 383 -11.88 9.18 -15.09
CA ARG A 383 -12.70 10.38 -15.32
C ARG A 383 -11.87 11.62 -15.71
N LEU A 384 -10.56 11.49 -15.85
CA LEU A 384 -9.66 12.61 -16.14
C LEU A 384 -9.11 12.55 -17.57
N SER A 385 -8.81 13.72 -18.13
CA SER A 385 -8.06 13.84 -19.37
C SER A 385 -6.58 13.47 -19.15
N PRO A 386 -5.81 13.07 -20.18
CA PRO A 386 -4.40 12.74 -20.03
C PRO A 386 -3.56 13.80 -19.29
N ASN A 387 -3.82 15.09 -19.53
CA ASN A 387 -3.15 16.18 -18.82
C ASN A 387 -3.57 16.22 -17.34
N GLY A 388 -4.86 16.04 -17.05
CA GLY A 388 -5.36 15.97 -15.68
C GLY A 388 -4.80 14.77 -14.91
N ILE A 389 -4.55 13.64 -15.59
CA ILE A 389 -3.88 12.47 -14.98
C ILE A 389 -2.46 12.85 -14.55
N ILE A 390 -1.67 13.45 -15.45
CA ILE A 390 -0.29 13.86 -15.16
C ILE A 390 -0.28 14.85 -13.99
N GLU A 391 -1.08 15.90 -14.06
CA GLU A 391 -1.15 16.92 -13.00
C GLU A 391 -1.56 16.33 -11.64
N LYS A 392 -2.49 15.37 -11.63
CA LYS A 392 -2.94 14.72 -10.40
C LYS A 392 -1.87 13.78 -9.84
N VAL A 393 -1.22 12.97 -10.68
CA VAL A 393 -0.13 12.08 -10.27
C VAL A 393 1.05 12.88 -9.74
N THR A 394 1.47 13.94 -10.44
CA THR A 394 2.55 14.84 -10.01
C THR A 394 2.27 15.42 -8.63
N ARG A 395 1.06 15.93 -8.37
CA ARG A 395 0.68 16.43 -7.04
C ARG A 395 0.82 15.38 -5.94
N ILE A 396 0.40 14.14 -6.20
CA ILE A 396 0.56 13.05 -5.22
C ILE A 396 2.03 12.74 -4.98
N ILE A 397 2.86 12.73 -6.03
CA ILE A 397 4.31 12.51 -5.90
C ILE A 397 4.93 13.64 -5.05
N ASP A 398 4.61 14.90 -5.31
CA ASP A 398 5.13 16.06 -4.56
C ASP A 398 4.81 15.95 -3.06
N VAL A 399 3.58 15.56 -2.73
CA VAL A 399 3.17 15.37 -1.33
C VAL A 399 3.98 14.24 -0.68
N VAL A 400 4.22 13.14 -1.37
CA VAL A 400 5.03 12.02 -0.84
C VAL A 400 6.51 12.40 -0.71
N ASP A 401 7.04 13.18 -1.65
CA ASP A 401 8.41 13.67 -1.64
C ASP A 401 8.66 14.61 -0.44
N SER A 402 7.70 15.48 -0.12
CA SER A 402 7.77 16.40 1.03
C SER A 402 7.99 15.70 2.38
N VAL A 403 7.59 14.42 2.48
CA VAL A 403 7.76 13.57 3.66
C VAL A 403 8.77 12.43 3.43
N ASN A 404 9.51 12.43 2.31
CA ASN A 404 10.47 11.39 1.91
C ASN A 404 9.89 9.97 2.06
N GLY A 405 8.64 9.80 1.63
CA GLY A 405 7.85 8.58 1.75
C GLY A 405 8.09 7.58 0.61
N THR A 406 7.12 6.70 0.39
CA THR A 406 7.11 5.78 -0.75
C THR A 406 5.93 6.10 -1.67
N PHE A 407 6.24 6.56 -2.89
CA PHE A 407 5.25 6.72 -3.94
C PHE A 407 5.05 5.38 -4.64
N SER A 408 3.80 4.99 -4.84
CA SER A 408 3.47 3.70 -5.40
C SER A 408 2.11 3.73 -6.10
N MET A 409 2.08 3.10 -7.28
CA MET A 409 0.90 3.08 -8.14
C MET A 409 0.72 1.71 -8.78
N ILE A 410 -0.54 1.26 -8.83
CA ILE A 410 -0.94 0.01 -9.46
C ILE A 410 -1.47 0.26 -10.87
N PHE A 411 -0.91 -0.46 -11.84
CA PHE A 411 -1.31 -0.47 -13.23
C PHE A 411 -1.83 -1.86 -13.60
N SER A 412 -2.81 -1.92 -14.50
CA SER A 412 -3.05 -3.13 -15.28
C SER A 412 -1.89 -3.30 -16.27
N ASN A 413 -1.47 -4.54 -16.55
CA ASN A 413 -0.49 -4.79 -17.62
C ASN A 413 -0.96 -4.23 -18.98
N GLN A 414 -2.27 -4.10 -19.17
CA GLN A 414 -2.92 -3.58 -20.37
C GLN A 414 -2.72 -2.07 -20.54
N ASP A 415 -2.50 -1.33 -19.44
CA ASP A 415 -2.24 0.12 -19.45
C ASP A 415 -0.95 0.46 -20.19
N PHE A 416 -0.11 -0.53 -20.47
CA PHE A 416 1.13 -0.37 -21.22
C PHE A 416 1.05 -0.89 -22.65
N SER A 417 -0.14 -1.21 -23.16
CA SER A 417 -0.31 -1.60 -24.55
C SER A 417 0.09 -0.45 -25.50
N ILE A 418 0.21 -0.72 -26.79
CA ILE A 418 0.60 0.29 -27.80
C ILE A 418 -0.59 1.20 -28.17
N ASP A 419 -1.75 1.02 -27.54
CA ASP A 419 -2.93 1.86 -27.75
C ASP A 419 -2.60 3.35 -27.49
N PRO A 420 -2.95 4.27 -28.41
CA PRO A 420 -2.74 5.71 -28.20
C PRO A 420 -3.32 6.25 -26.89
N ASN A 421 -4.43 5.70 -26.40
CA ASN A 421 -5.05 6.10 -25.14
C ASN A 421 -4.18 5.79 -23.92
N ASN A 422 -3.26 4.82 -24.06
CA ASN A 422 -2.35 4.36 -23.01
C ASN A 422 -1.01 5.11 -22.99
N LYS A 423 -0.82 6.08 -23.90
CA LYS A 423 0.43 6.85 -23.98
C LYS A 423 0.76 7.55 -22.66
N VAL A 424 -0.25 8.05 -21.94
CA VAL A 424 -0.09 8.74 -20.66
C VAL A 424 0.61 7.86 -19.62
N TRP A 425 0.24 6.59 -19.52
CA TRP A 425 0.83 5.65 -18.56
C TRP A 425 2.28 5.33 -18.88
N ARG A 426 2.61 5.22 -20.17
CA ARG A 426 4.00 5.03 -20.61
C ARG A 426 4.86 6.24 -20.26
N THR A 427 4.38 7.46 -20.53
CA THR A 427 5.07 8.71 -20.18
C THR A 427 5.30 8.84 -18.68
N LEU A 428 4.29 8.54 -17.86
CA LEU A 428 4.44 8.62 -16.40
C LEU A 428 5.58 7.74 -15.87
N ILE A 429 5.71 6.51 -16.38
CA ILE A 429 6.76 5.58 -15.94
C ILE A 429 8.12 5.91 -16.57
N SER A 430 8.17 6.35 -17.82
CA SER A 430 9.44 6.61 -18.50
C SER A 430 10.07 7.95 -18.16
N GLU A 431 9.26 8.95 -17.76
CA GLU A 431 9.70 10.34 -17.64
C GLU A 431 9.32 10.95 -16.28
N THR A 432 8.04 10.92 -15.90
CA THR A 432 7.55 11.65 -14.71
C THR A 432 8.01 11.06 -13.38
N ILE A 433 7.82 9.76 -13.14
CA ILE A 433 8.25 9.13 -11.88
C ILE A 433 9.79 9.19 -11.73
N PRO A 434 10.59 8.86 -12.77
CA PRO A 434 12.05 8.94 -12.70
C PRO A 434 12.61 10.33 -12.41
N SER A 435 11.90 11.43 -12.70
CA SER A 435 12.42 12.77 -12.45
C SER A 435 12.58 13.10 -10.97
N TYR A 436 11.91 12.37 -10.09
CA TYR A 436 11.98 12.55 -8.63
C TYR A 436 12.98 11.61 -7.93
N GLU A 437 13.57 10.65 -8.65
CA GLU A 437 14.59 9.75 -8.09
C GLU A 437 16.04 10.24 -8.30
N LYS A 438 16.22 11.32 -9.06
CA LYS A 438 17.51 11.99 -9.29
C LYS A 438 17.83 12.94 -8.14
#